data_AF-A0AAD5GM82-F1
#
_entry.id   AF-A0AAD5GM82-F1
#
_cell.length_a   1.000
_cell.length_b   1.000
_cell.length_c   1.000
_cell.angle_alpha   90.00
_cell.angle_beta   90.00
_cell.angle_gamma   90.00
#
_symmetry.space_group_name_H-M   'P 1'
#
loop_
_entity.id
_entity.type
_entity.pdbx_description
1 polymer ?
#
loop_
_entity_poly.entity_id
_entity_poly.type
_entity_poly.pdbx_seq_one_letter_code
_entity_poly.pdbx_strand_id
1 'polypeptide(L)'
;MLQFHEIYNFSCYISQFQVMETGAHCWAHFGYKSSSPYMPHLSILYADLTEEEKQRAQEKANALDESIKSLKFPITRLALYKTDTEDKTLKSWEKVAEVNLQQN
;
A
#
# COMPACT_ATOMS: atom_id res chain seq x y z
N MET A 1 -0.01 10.95 -4.23
CA MET A 1 -1.12 9.97 -4.11
C MET A 1 -0.65 8.67 -4.73
N LEU A 2 -0.83 7.55 -4.04
CA LEU A 2 -0.13 6.28 -4.25
C LEU A 2 -0.53 5.61 -5.58
N GLN A 3 0.03 6.09 -6.68
CA GLN A 3 0.24 5.31 -7.89
C GLN A 3 1.70 4.86 -7.86
N PHE A 4 1.94 3.62 -7.47
CA PHE A 4 3.27 3.00 -7.56
C PHE A 4 3.45 2.48 -8.97
N HIS A 5 3.99 3.31 -9.87
CA HIS A 5 4.54 2.81 -11.13
C HIS A 5 5.90 2.17 -10.81
N GLU A 6 5.98 0.86 -11.05
CA GLU A 6 7.21 0.06 -11.13
C GLU A 6 8.17 0.10 -9.93
N ILE A 7 7.63 -0.23 -8.74
CA ILE A 7 8.41 -0.89 -7.71
C ILE A 7 7.80 -2.27 -7.50
N TYR A 8 8.61 -3.33 -7.53
CA TYR A 8 8.12 -4.70 -7.40
C TYR A 8 7.60 -4.92 -5.98
N ASN A 9 6.28 -4.75 -5.84
CA ASN A 9 5.57 -4.77 -4.58
C ASN A 9 5.31 -6.21 -4.13
N PHE A 10 5.87 -6.60 -2.99
CA PHE A 10 5.38 -7.76 -2.25
C PHE A 10 4.10 -7.34 -1.51
N SER A 11 2.96 -7.87 -1.93
CA SER A 11 1.62 -7.40 -1.55
C SER A 11 0.73 -8.53 -1.04
N CYS A 12 0.10 -8.34 0.13
CA CYS A 12 -1.09 -9.10 0.51
C CYS A 12 -2.33 -8.45 -0.11
N TYR A 13 -3.09 -9.21 -0.91
CA TYR A 13 -4.32 -8.73 -1.56
C TYR A 13 -5.46 -8.63 -0.55
N ILE A 14 -6.06 -7.44 -0.40
CA ILE A 14 -7.22 -7.21 0.48
C ILE A 14 -8.45 -6.92 -0.38
N SER A 15 -9.29 -7.91 -0.68
CA SER A 15 -10.44 -7.77 -1.58
C SER A 15 -11.76 -7.35 -0.89
N GLN A 16 -11.70 -6.67 0.26
CA GLN A 16 -12.93 -6.27 0.96
C GLN A 16 -13.57 -5.02 0.34
N PHE A 17 -14.88 -5.06 0.15
CA PHE A 17 -15.70 -3.97 -0.41
C PHE A 17 -15.43 -2.62 0.25
N GLN A 18 -15.35 -2.58 1.59
CA GLN A 18 -15.07 -1.37 2.36
C GLN A 18 -13.71 -0.71 2.00
N VAL A 19 -12.69 -1.51 1.68
CA VAL A 19 -11.36 -1.00 1.30
C VAL A 19 -11.42 -0.37 -0.08
N MET A 20 -12.14 -1.00 -1.02
CA MET A 20 -12.35 -0.46 -2.36
C MET A 20 -13.14 0.86 -2.32
N GLU A 21 -14.21 0.92 -1.52
CA GLU A 21 -15.00 2.14 -1.33
C GLU A 21 -14.17 3.26 -0.68
N THR A 22 -13.36 2.94 0.34
CA THR A 22 -12.49 3.93 0.99
C THR A 22 -11.48 4.50 0.00
N GLY A 23 -10.86 3.65 -0.83
CA GLY A 23 -9.96 4.08 -1.90
C GLY A 23 -10.64 5.03 -2.89
N ALA A 24 -11.83 4.65 -3.38
CA ALA A 24 -12.62 5.49 -4.29
C ALA A 24 -13.04 6.83 -3.64
N HIS A 25 -13.45 6.79 -2.37
CA HIS A 25 -13.80 7.99 -1.61
C HIS A 25 -12.62 8.95 -1.48
N CYS A 26 -11.43 8.45 -1.13
CA CYS A 26 -10.23 9.25 -1.06
C CYS A 26 -9.86 9.85 -2.43
N TRP A 27 -9.91 9.06 -3.51
CA TRP A 27 -9.62 9.57 -4.86
C TRP A 27 -10.56 10.70 -5.26
N ALA A 28 -11.87 10.52 -5.05
CA ALA A 28 -12.87 11.55 -5.34
C ALA A 28 -12.63 12.82 -4.51
N HIS A 29 -12.37 12.69 -3.21
CA HIS A 29 -12.17 13.82 -2.31
C HIS A 29 -10.97 14.69 -2.70
N PHE A 30 -9.89 14.06 -3.14
CA PHE A 30 -8.67 14.74 -3.60
C PHE A 30 -8.67 15.05 -5.11
N GLY A 31 -9.80 14.83 -5.81
CA GLY A 31 -9.94 15.13 -7.24
C GLY A 31 -9.04 14.28 -8.16
N TYR A 32 -8.58 13.13 -7.68
CA TYR A 32 -7.67 12.27 -8.43
C TYR A 32 -8.41 11.31 -9.35
N LYS A 33 -7.86 11.18 -10.56
CA LYS A 33 -8.37 10.27 -11.59
C LYS A 33 -7.30 9.23 -11.90
N SER A 34 -7.52 7.99 -11.47
CA SER A 34 -6.62 6.90 -11.79
C SER A 34 -6.77 6.47 -13.25
N SER A 35 -5.66 6.16 -13.89
CA SER A 35 -5.60 5.50 -15.21
C SER A 35 -5.69 3.97 -15.12
N SER A 36 -5.55 3.40 -13.92
CA SER A 36 -5.57 1.96 -13.66
C SER A 36 -6.58 1.59 -12.56
N PRO A 37 -7.10 0.35 -12.55
CA PRO A 37 -7.94 -0.13 -11.47
C PRO A 37 -7.23 -0.02 -10.12
N TYR A 38 -7.97 0.32 -9.06
CA TYR A 38 -7.44 0.32 -7.71
C TYR A 38 -7.08 -1.11 -7.30
N MET A 39 -5.85 -1.33 -6.84
CA MET A 39 -5.39 -2.59 -6.29
C MET A 39 -5.01 -2.35 -4.83
N PRO A 40 -5.87 -2.69 -3.87
CA PRO A 40 -5.55 -2.54 -2.45
C PRO A 40 -4.44 -3.52 -2.06
N HIS A 41 -3.33 -2.96 -1.58
CA HIS A 41 -2.16 -3.72 -1.13
C HIS A 41 -1.48 -3.05 0.05
N LEU A 42 -0.78 -3.87 0.83
CA LEU A 42 0.19 -3.43 1.81
C LEU A 42 1.59 -3.83 1.30
N SER A 43 2.38 -2.84 0.90
CA SER A 43 3.76 -3.05 0.47
C SER A 43 4.62 -3.51 1.65
N ILE A 44 5.32 -4.62 1.49
CA ILE A 44 6.23 -5.16 2.51
C ILE A 44 7.70 -4.75 2.24
N LEU A 45 8.09 -4.66 0.97
CA LEU A 45 9.45 -4.31 0.55
C LEU A 45 9.42 -3.51 -0.75
N TYR A 46 10.23 -2.44 -0.79
CA TYR A 46 10.60 -1.72 -2.01
C TYR A 46 12.05 -2.03 -2.35
N ALA A 47 12.28 -2.76 -3.43
CA ALA A 47 13.60 -3.09 -3.92
C ALA A 47 13.54 -3.43 -5.41
N ASP A 48 14.61 -3.09 -6.13
CA ASP A 48 14.83 -3.54 -7.50
C ASP A 48 15.44 -4.95 -7.42
N LEU A 49 14.57 -5.97 -7.58
CA LEU A 49 14.92 -7.39 -7.43
C LEU A 49 14.72 -8.13 -8.76
N THR A 50 15.54 -9.15 -9.02
CA THR A 50 15.26 -10.13 -10.09
C THR A 50 14.03 -10.98 -9.76
N GLU A 51 13.46 -11.70 -10.73
CA GLU A 51 12.32 -12.60 -10.46
C GLU A 51 12.67 -13.69 -9.43
N GLU A 52 13.89 -14.23 -9.49
CA GLU A 52 14.37 -15.22 -8.54
C GLU A 52 14.51 -14.63 -7.13
N GLU A 53 14.95 -13.37 -7.02
CA GLU A 53 15.03 -12.65 -5.75
C GLU A 53 13.66 -12.34 -5.17
N LYS A 54 12.67 -11.99 -6.00
CA LYS A 54 11.28 -11.81 -5.57
C LYS A 54 10.70 -13.08 -4.99
N GLN A 55 10.91 -14.21 -5.67
CA GLN A 55 10.45 -15.51 -5.18
C GLN A 55 11.08 -15.85 -3.82
N ARG A 56 12.39 -15.65 -3.68
CA ARG A 56 13.08 -15.85 -2.39
C ARG A 56 12.59 -14.88 -1.30
N ALA A 57 12.33 -13.62 -1.64
CA ALA A 57 11.80 -12.65 -0.69
C ALA A 57 10.39 -13.05 -0.21
N GLN A 58 9.55 -13.55 -1.13
CA GLN A 58 8.21 -14.08 -0.81
C GLN A 58 8.29 -15.28 0.12
N GLU A 59 9.15 -16.26 -0.19
CA GLU A 59 9.35 -17.45 0.64
C GLU A 59 9.83 -17.08 2.04
N LYS A 60 10.77 -16.15 2.13
CA LYS A 60 11.29 -15.67 3.41
C LYS A 60 10.24 -14.93 4.21
N ALA A 61 9.42 -14.08 3.60
CA ALA A 61 8.32 -13.41 4.28
C ALA A 61 7.30 -14.41 4.86
N ASN A 62 6.95 -15.44 4.09
CA ASN A 62 6.05 -16.50 4.54
C ASN A 62 6.65 -17.34 5.69
N ALA A 63 7.96 -17.60 5.66
CA ALA A 63 8.64 -18.34 6.72
C ALA A 63 8.80 -17.53 8.02
N LEU A 64 8.86 -16.20 7.91
CA LEU A 64 8.89 -15.30 9.07
C LEU A 64 7.52 -15.20 9.75
N ASP A 65 6.45 -15.18 8.96
CA ASP A 65 5.07 -15.18 9.46
C ASP A 65 4.15 -15.87 8.45
N GLU A 66 3.77 -17.11 8.76
CA GLU A 66 2.86 -17.89 7.89
C GLU A 66 1.45 -17.29 7.84
N SER A 67 1.06 -16.50 8.86
CA SER A 67 -0.25 -15.87 8.96
C SER A 67 -0.38 -14.61 8.10
N ILE A 68 0.72 -14.10 7.54
CA ILE A 68 0.74 -12.86 6.73
C ILE A 68 -0.24 -12.93 5.55
N LYS A 69 -0.49 -14.12 5.02
CA LYS A 69 -1.42 -14.36 3.89
C LYS A 69 -2.89 -14.24 4.27
N SER A 70 -3.23 -14.40 5.54
CA SER A 70 -4.60 -14.40 6.05
C SER A 70 -4.86 -13.31 7.07
N LEU A 71 -3.91 -12.38 7.25
CA LEU A 71 -3.97 -11.32 8.22
C LEU A 71 -5.19 -10.42 7.97
N LYS A 72 -5.95 -10.18 9.03
CA LYS A 72 -7.04 -9.20 9.09
C LYS A 72 -6.72 -8.22 10.19
N PHE A 73 -6.75 -6.94 9.87
CA PHE A 73 -6.48 -5.88 10.82
C PHE A 73 -7.40 -4.69 10.57
N PRO A 74 -7.79 -3.94 11.62
CA PRO A 74 -8.60 -2.74 11.44
C PRO A 74 -7.73 -1.59 10.89
N ILE A 75 -8.29 -0.84 9.95
CA ILE A 75 -7.74 0.47 9.55
C ILE A 75 -8.38 1.51 10.47
N THR A 76 -7.58 2.06 11.39
CA THR A 76 -8.07 3.00 12.42
C THR A 76 -7.68 4.46 12.17
N ARG A 77 -6.81 4.71 11.19
CA ARG A 77 -6.22 6.02 10.94
C ARG A 77 -5.98 6.24 9.45
N LEU A 78 -6.03 7.50 9.04
CA LEU A 78 -5.55 7.97 7.74
C LEU A 78 -4.46 9.02 7.94
N ALA A 79 -3.45 9.00 7.07
CA ALA A 79 -2.38 9.97 7.08
C ALA A 79 -2.22 10.62 5.71
N LEU A 80 -2.03 11.93 5.71
CA LEU A 80 -1.74 12.71 4.51
C LEU A 80 -0.23 12.88 4.38
N TYR A 81 0.30 12.54 3.22
CA TYR A 81 1.73 12.65 2.90
C TYR A 81 1.95 13.52 1.67
N LYS A 82 3.06 14.27 1.68
CA LYS A 82 3.73 14.70 0.45
C LYS A 82 4.65 13.57 0.02
N THR A 83 4.53 13.17 -1.23
CA THR A 83 5.30 12.05 -1.79
C THR A 83 5.78 12.45 -3.17
N ASP A 84 7.10 12.42 -3.39
CA ASP A 84 7.64 12.28 -4.73
C ASP A 84 7.61 10.79 -5.06
N THR A 85 6.78 10.38 -6.03
CA THR A 85 6.61 8.97 -6.38
C THR A 85 7.81 8.39 -7.11
N GLU A 86 8.68 9.24 -7.66
CA GLU A 86 9.91 8.83 -8.34
C GLU A 86 11.09 8.68 -7.36
N ASP A 87 10.98 9.21 -6.14
CA ASP A 87 12.02 9.11 -5.12
C ASP A 87 12.03 7.72 -4.47
N LYS A 88 12.85 6.82 -5.04
CA LYS A 88 13.13 5.49 -4.50
C LYS A 88 13.83 5.50 -3.14
N THR A 89 14.40 6.62 -2.69
CA THR A 89 15.10 6.71 -1.39
C THR A 89 14.15 6.96 -0.23
N LEU A 90 12.90 7.33 -0.50
CA LEU A 90 11.86 7.70 0.45
C LEU A 90 12.19 8.93 1.32
N LYS A 91 13.28 9.66 1.02
CA LYS A 91 13.72 10.80 1.84
C LYS A 91 12.87 12.05 1.63
N SER A 92 12.24 12.17 0.47
CA SER A 92 11.30 13.26 0.15
C SER A 92 9.91 13.05 0.74
N TRP A 93 9.62 11.86 1.30
CA TRP A 93 8.29 11.52 1.79
C TRP A 93 8.08 12.14 3.18
N GLU A 94 7.11 13.04 3.27
CA GLU A 94 6.85 13.81 4.48
C GLU A 94 5.39 13.62 4.91
N LYS A 95 5.18 13.19 6.17
CA LYS A 95 3.85 13.15 6.77
C LYS A 95 3.41 14.57 7.13
N VAL A 96 2.29 15.01 6.57
CA VAL A 96 1.72 16.34 6.80
C VAL A 96 0.69 16.33 7.92
N ALA A 97 -0.19 15.32 7.93
CA ALA A 97 -1.27 15.20 8.91
C ALA A 97 -1.64 13.73 9.13
N GLU A 98 -2.29 13.46 10.26
CA GLU A 98 -2.85 12.15 10.61
C GLU A 98 -4.18 12.36 11.34
N VAL A 99 -5.17 11.53 11.04
CA VAL A 99 -6.49 11.59 11.67
C VAL A 99 -6.91 10.20 12.11
N ASN A 100 -7.51 10.12 13.29
CA ASN A 100 -8.17 8.90 13.77
C ASN A 100 -9.53 8.76 13.09
N LEU A 101 -9.79 7.59 12.53
CA LEU A 101 -11.09 7.22 12.04
C LEU A 101 -11.97 6.88 13.25
N GLN A 102 -13.17 7.47 13.30
CA GLN A 102 -14.14 7.10 14.32
C GLN A 102 -14.60 5.67 14.08
N GLN A 103 -14.69 4.91 15.16
CA GLN A 103 -15.33 3.60 15.13
C GLN A 103 -16.84 3.85 15.02
N ASN A 104 -17.45 3.40 13.92
CA ASN A 104 -18.90 3.31 13.81
C ASN A 104 -19.45 2.16 14.64
#